data_AF-A0A352GIX0-F1
#
_entry.id   AF-A0A352GIX0-F1
#
_cell.length_a   1.000
_cell.length_b   1.000
_cell.length_c   1.000
_cell.angle_alpha   90.00
_cell.angle_beta   90.00
_cell.angle_gamma   90.00
#
_symmetry.space_group_name_H-M   'P 1'
#
loop_
_entity.id
_entity.type
_entity.pdbx_description
1 polymer ?
#
loop_
_entity_poly.entity_id
_entity_poly.type
_entity_poly.pdbx_seq_one_letter_code
_entity_poly.pdbx_strand_id
1 'polypeptide(L)'
;QVYKPHPRAYLTAIELMGMKATPEQCMLTACHNYDLAAARSHGMKTAFLPRKEYGPDQEADQAAESDWEVVTKDLVGVAEAMGC
;
A
#
# COMPACT_ATOMS: atom_id res chain seq x y z
N GLN A 1 -8.24 18.11 9.33
CA GLN A 1 -7.26 17.13 8.82
C GLN A 1 -7.74 15.73 9.21
N VAL A 2 -7.42 14.72 8.41
CA VAL A 2 -7.72 13.30 8.67
C VAL A 2 -6.41 12.51 8.59
N TYR A 3 -6.30 11.41 9.34
CA TYR A 3 -5.14 10.51 9.31
C TYR A 3 -5.57 9.12 8.85
N LYS A 4 -4.65 8.38 8.23
CA LYS A 4 -4.84 6.95 7.96
C LYS A 4 -5.14 6.21 9.29
N PRO A 5 -6.00 5.19 9.30
CA PRO A 5 -6.67 4.57 8.16
C PRO A 5 -8.02 5.20 7.78
N HIS A 6 -8.27 6.48 8.08
CA HIS A 6 -9.52 7.13 7.71
C HIS A 6 -9.72 7.15 6.18
N PRO A 7 -10.89 6.74 5.63
CA PRO A 7 -11.12 6.61 4.18
C PRO A 7 -10.75 7.83 3.34
N ARG A 8 -11.09 9.03 3.83
CA ARG A 8 -10.74 10.30 3.20
C ARG A 8 -9.24 10.48 2.92
N ALA A 9 -8.34 9.87 3.69
CA ALA A 9 -6.91 9.95 3.43
C ALA A 9 -6.52 9.30 2.09
N TYR A 10 -7.22 8.22 1.70
CA TYR A 10 -7.00 7.49 0.46
C TYR A 10 -7.81 8.10 -0.70
N LEU A 11 -9.11 8.32 -0.47
CA LEU A 11 -10.03 8.78 -1.51
C LEU A 11 -9.69 10.18 -2.01
N THR A 12 -9.27 11.09 -1.12
CA THR A 12 -8.83 12.43 -1.53
C THR A 12 -7.54 12.38 -2.34
N ALA A 13 -6.61 11.46 -2.04
CA ALA A 13 -5.41 11.29 -2.87
C ALA A 13 -5.76 10.85 -4.30
N ILE A 14 -6.72 9.94 -4.44
CA ILE A 14 -7.23 9.48 -5.75
C ILE A 14 -7.91 10.62 -6.51
N GLU A 15 -8.79 11.36 -5.85
CA GLU A 15 -9.48 12.52 -6.43
C GLU A 15 -8.50 13.56 -6.99
N LEU A 16 -7.41 13.83 -6.27
CA LEU A 16 -6.38 14.80 -6.67
C LEU A 16 -5.50 14.33 -7.85
N MET A 17 -5.43 13.02 -8.13
CA MET A 17 -4.72 12.49 -9.30
C MET A 17 -5.46 12.74 -10.62
N GLY A 18 -6.72 13.21 -10.54
CA GLY A 18 -7.48 13.74 -11.67
C GLY A 18 -8.79 13.01 -11.92
N MET A 19 -9.69 13.63 -12.70
CA MET A 19 -11.09 13.20 -12.87
C MET A 19 -11.30 11.79 -13.43
N LYS A 20 -10.26 11.15 -13.96
CA LYS A 20 -10.33 9.79 -14.52
C LYS A 20 -9.72 8.72 -13.61
N ALA A 21 -9.04 9.10 -12.53
CA ALA A 21 -8.44 8.13 -11.63
C ALA A 21 -9.54 7.41 -10.85
N THR A 22 -9.58 6.09 -10.94
CA THR A 22 -10.40 5.24 -10.07
C THR A 22 -9.51 4.54 -9.05
N PRO A 23 -10.04 4.10 -7.90
CA PRO A 23 -9.25 3.37 -6.92
C PRO A 23 -8.50 2.17 -7.52
N GLU A 24 -9.13 1.42 -8.43
CA GLU A 24 -8.56 0.21 -9.05
C GLU A 24 -7.38 0.51 -9.98
N GLN A 25 -7.21 1.77 -10.40
CA GLN A 25 -6.08 2.27 -11.18
C GLN A 25 -4.95 2.81 -10.31
N CYS A 26 -5.13 2.82 -8.99
CA CYS A 26 -4.15 3.31 -8.03
C CYS A 26 -3.64 2.16 -7.17
N MET A 27 -2.33 2.12 -6.97
CA MET A 27 -1.68 1.16 -6.07
C MET A 27 -1.12 1.87 -4.84
N LEU A 28 -1.49 1.42 -3.65
CA LEU A 28 -0.76 1.78 -2.43
C LEU A 28 0.41 0.81 -2.23
N THR A 29 1.61 1.36 -2.12
CA THR A 29 2.82 0.63 -1.76
C THR A 29 3.19 0.96 -0.31
N ALA A 30 3.21 -0.03 0.58
CA ALA A 30 3.46 0.19 2.00
C ALA A 30 4.20 -0.98 2.68
N CYS A 31 4.80 -0.71 3.83
CA CYS A 31 5.40 -1.71 4.71
C CYS A 31 4.52 -2.07 5.90
N HIS A 32 3.29 -1.58 5.96
CA HIS A 32 2.33 -1.84 7.05
C HIS A 32 1.07 -2.52 6.51
N ASN A 33 0.73 -3.70 7.03
CA ASN A 33 -0.43 -4.47 6.57
C ASN A 33 -1.75 -3.74 6.81
N TYR A 34 -1.88 -3.01 7.94
CA TYR A 34 -3.10 -2.25 8.25
C TYR A 34 -3.42 -1.20 7.19
N ASP A 35 -2.39 -0.59 6.60
CA ASP A 35 -2.53 0.48 5.63
C ASP A 35 -2.99 -0.06 4.27
N LEU A 36 -2.44 -1.22 3.88
CA LEU A 36 -2.85 -1.96 2.69
C LEU A 36 -4.28 -2.48 2.82
N ALA A 37 -4.65 -3.00 3.98
CA ALA A 37 -6.02 -3.45 4.25
C ALA A 37 -7.04 -2.31 4.09
N ALA A 38 -6.75 -1.14 4.65
CA ALA A 38 -7.61 0.03 4.54
C ALA A 38 -7.72 0.53 3.10
N ALA A 39 -6.60 0.64 2.37
CA ALA A 39 -6.58 1.04 0.97
C ALA A 39 -7.36 0.07 0.07
N ARG A 40 -7.15 -1.24 0.23
CA ARG A 40 -7.86 -2.29 -0.52
C ARG A 40 -9.37 -2.26 -0.25
N SER A 41 -9.79 -1.93 0.97
CA SER A 41 -11.22 -1.78 1.30
C SER A 41 -11.93 -0.67 0.51
N HIS A 42 -11.16 0.20 -0.14
CA HIS A 42 -11.63 1.27 -1.02
C HIS A 42 -11.34 1.02 -2.50
N GLY A 43 -10.91 -0.18 -2.88
CA GLY A 43 -10.69 -0.59 -4.27
C GLY A 43 -9.26 -0.39 -4.79
N MET A 44 -8.33 0.11 -3.97
CA MET A 44 -6.94 0.28 -4.38
C MET A 44 -6.24 -1.07 -4.56
N LYS A 45 -5.30 -1.14 -5.51
CA LYS A 45 -4.31 -2.23 -5.60
C LYS A 45 -3.29 -2.08 -4.48
N THR A 46 -2.64 -3.18 -4.09
CA THR A 46 -1.70 -3.18 -2.96
C THR A 46 -0.35 -3.80 -3.30
N ALA A 47 0.72 -3.15 -2.85
CA ALA A 47 2.07 -3.68 -2.87
C ALA A 47 2.66 -3.64 -1.46
N PHE A 48 3.02 -4.81 -0.94
CA PHE A 48 3.66 -4.97 0.35
C PHE A 48 5.16 -5.16 0.19
N LEU A 49 5.94 -4.39 0.97
CA LEU A 49 7.35 -4.66 1.17
C LEU A 49 7.72 -4.57 2.66
N PRO A 50 8.11 -5.69 3.32
CA PRO A 50 8.41 -5.67 4.74
C PRO A 50 9.66 -4.82 5.00
N ARG A 51 9.63 -4.04 6.09
CA ARG A 51 10.76 -3.23 6.55
C ARG A 51 10.96 -3.42 8.04
N LYS A 52 12.23 -3.50 8.46
CA LYS A 52 12.63 -3.39 9.87
C LYS A 52 12.83 -1.92 10.25
N GLU A 53 11.77 -1.13 10.19
CA GLU A 53 11.83 0.31 10.48
C GLU A 53 12.01 0.63 11.97
N TYR A 54 11.64 -0.29 12.86
CA TYR A 54 11.81 -0.18 14.31
C TYR A 54 13.07 -0.89 14.82
N GLY A 55 13.93 -1.40 13.92
CA GLY A 55 15.19 -2.05 14.26
C GLY A 55 15.16 -3.59 14.17
N PRO A 56 16.28 -4.25 14.56
CA PRO A 56 16.48 -5.69 14.34
C PRO A 56 15.42 -6.60 14.98
N ASP A 57 14.86 -6.16 16.11
CA ASP A 57 13.92 -6.93 16.93
C ASP A 57 12.44 -6.68 16.55
N GLN A 58 12.19 -5.96 15.45
CA GLN A 58 10.81 -5.76 14.97
C GLN A 58 10.17 -7.09 14.54
N GLU A 59 9.05 -7.42 15.17
CA GLU A 59 8.23 -8.60 14.83
C GLU A 59 7.02 -8.28 13.95
N ALA A 60 6.46 -7.08 14.10
CA ALA A 60 5.30 -6.64 13.33
C ALA A 60 5.66 -6.38 11.86
N ASP A 61 4.70 -6.64 10.96
CA ASP A 61 4.81 -6.35 9.52
C ASP A 61 6.05 -6.96 8.83
N GLN A 62 6.48 -8.13 9.30
CA GLN A 62 7.58 -8.88 8.68
C GLN A 62 7.10 -9.87 7.59
N ALA A 63 5.79 -10.07 7.47
CA ALA A 63 5.16 -10.89 6.46
C ALA A 63 3.85 -10.26 5.98
N ALA A 64 3.40 -10.68 4.79
CA ALA A 64 2.09 -10.32 4.28
C ALA A 64 1.00 -11.04 5.09
N GLU A 65 0.03 -10.30 5.60
CA GLU A 65 -1.12 -10.84 6.35
C GLU A 65 -2.33 -11.12 5.45
N SER A 66 -2.25 -10.76 4.16
CA SER A 66 -3.28 -10.99 3.14
C SER A 66 -2.62 -11.22 1.77
N ASP A 67 -3.43 -11.56 0.76
CA ASP A 67 -3.02 -11.81 -0.61
C ASP A 67 -2.79 -10.51 -1.40
N TRP A 68 -1.88 -9.66 -0.90
CA TRP A 68 -1.47 -8.41 -1.58
C TRP A 68 -1.03 -8.68 -3.01
N GLU A 69 -1.42 -7.82 -3.96
CA GLU A 69 -1.16 -8.06 -5.40
C GLU A 69 0.33 -8.16 -5.72
N VAL A 70 1.16 -7.39 -5.02
CA VAL A 70 2.62 -7.49 -5.09
C VAL A 70 3.17 -7.69 -3.69
N VAL A 71 4.02 -8.69 -3.52
CA VAL A 71 4.81 -8.91 -2.30
C VAL A 71 6.27 -9.01 -2.69
N THR A 72 7.10 -8.09 -2.22
CA THR A 72 8.52 -8.00 -2.59
C THR A 72 9.35 -7.48 -1.42
N LYS A 73 10.68 -7.58 -1.50
CA LYS A 73 11.61 -7.13 -0.45
C LYS A 73 11.96 -5.64 -0.53
N ASP A 74 11.76 -5.00 -1.69
CA ASP A 74 12.20 -3.63 -1.94
C ASP A 74 11.39 -2.96 -3.07
N LEU A 75 11.65 -1.67 -3.29
CA LEU A 75 10.97 -0.89 -4.34
C LEU A 75 11.40 -1.33 -5.76
N VAL A 76 12.57 -1.94 -5.93
CA VAL A 76 13.02 -2.45 -7.23
C VAL A 76 12.10 -3.59 -7.66
N GLY A 77 11.80 -4.53 -6.76
CA GLY A 77 10.86 -5.60 -7.09
C GLY A 77 9.42 -5.11 -7.31
N VAL A 78 9.02 -3.96 -6.75
CA VAL A 78 7.73 -3.34 -7.13
C VAL A 78 7.78 -2.86 -8.57
N ALA A 79 8.87 -2.18 -8.97
CA ALA A 79 9.06 -1.74 -10.36
C ALA A 79 9.09 -2.92 -11.33
N GLU A 80 9.83 -3.98 -11.02
CA GLU A 80 9.89 -5.21 -11.82
C GLU A 80 8.49 -5.85 -11.98
N ALA A 81 7.72 -5.93 -10.89
CA ALA A 81 6.35 -6.46 -10.94
C ALA A 81 5.39 -5.61 -11.80
N MET A 82 5.66 -4.31 -11.91
CA MET A 82 4.89 -3.37 -12.74
C MET A 82 5.43 -3.23 -14.18
N GLY A 83 6.55 -3.87 -14.50
CA GLY A 83 7.19 -3.76 -15.83
C GLY A 83 7.80 -2.39 -16.11
N CYS A 84 8.24 -1.69 -15.06
CA CYS A 84 8.90 -0.38 -15.13
C CYS A 84 10.43 -0.47 -15.13
#